data_AF-A0A538FJV6-F1
#
_entry.id   AF-A0A538FJV6-F1
#
_cell.length_a   1.000
_cell.length_b   1.000
_cell.length_c   1.000
_cell.angle_alpha   90.00
_cell.angle_beta   90.00
_cell.angle_gamma   90.00
#
_symmetry.space_group_name_H-M   'P 1'
#
loop_
_entity.id
_entity.type
_entity.pdbx_description
1 polymer ?
#
loop_
_entity_poly.entity_id
_entity_poly.type
_entity_poly.pdbx_seq_one_letter_code
_entity_poly.pdbx_strand_id
1 'polypeptide(L)'
;MVVVTIDIPEEKLHWNKESLRAADAATDDPRASTLVPTVLANVGFSELLMARPGEARHWYEQALTRLLDADLPEERRDGYRVGIEHMVSLIDGSPERPA
;
A
#
# COMPACT_ATOMS: atom_id res chain seq x y z
N MET A 1 4.23 -3.56 -29.74
CA MET A 1 4.54 -3.47 -28.29
C MET A 1 3.29 -2.94 -27.62
N VAL A 2 2.52 -3.81 -26.96
CA VAL A 2 1.32 -3.37 -26.22
C VAL A 2 1.81 -2.87 -24.88
N VAL A 3 1.76 -1.56 -24.69
CA VAL A 3 1.89 -0.97 -23.36
C VAL A 3 0.57 -1.27 -22.67
N VAL A 4 0.57 -2.25 -21.77
CA VAL A 4 -0.54 -2.44 -20.84
C VAL A 4 -0.41 -1.31 -19.82
N THR A 5 -0.97 -0.15 -20.12
CA THR A 5 -1.26 0.80 -19.06
C THR A 5 -2.43 0.22 -18.28
N ILE A 6 -2.17 -0.31 -17.08
CA ILE A 6 -3.26 -0.55 -16.13
C ILE A 6 -3.71 0.86 -15.72
N ASP A 7 -4.63 1.46 -16.48
CA ASP A 7 -5.17 2.81 -16.22
C ASP A 7 -6.49 2.76 -15.44
N ILE A 8 -6.91 1.56 -15.01
CA ILE A 8 -8.16 1.34 -14.27
C ILE A 8 -7.80 1.10 -12.79
N PRO A 9 -8.09 2.06 -11.88
CA PRO A 9 -7.80 1.92 -10.45
C PRO A 9 -8.36 0.65 -9.82
N GLU A 10 -9.52 0.18 -10.28
CA GLU A 10 -10.17 -1.06 -9.84
C GLU A 10 -9.35 -2.30 -10.20
N GLU A 11 -8.77 -2.34 -11.40
CA GLU A 11 -7.91 -3.44 -11.83
C GLU A 11 -6.59 -3.43 -11.05
N LYS A 12 -6.00 -2.25 -10.80
CA LYS A 12 -4.84 -2.13 -9.90
C LYS A 12 -5.17 -2.66 -8.51
N LEU A 13 -6.31 -2.25 -7.96
CA LEU A 13 -6.76 -2.70 -6.65
C LEU A 13 -6.95 -4.22 -6.62
N HIS A 14 -7.55 -4.79 -7.66
CA HIS A 14 -7.72 -6.24 -7.79
C HIS A 14 -6.37 -6.95 -7.73
N TRP A 15 -5.42 -6.60 -8.59
CA TRP A 15 -4.11 -7.25 -8.62
C TRP A 15 -3.26 -7.01 -7.36
N ASN A 16 -3.38 -5.83 -6.73
CA ASN A 16 -2.74 -5.57 -5.45
C ASN A 16 -3.32 -6.45 -4.34
N LYS A 17 -4.65 -6.66 -4.31
CA LYS A 17 -5.30 -7.56 -3.35
C LYS A 17 -4.93 -9.03 -3.59
N GLU A 18 -4.84 -9.48 -4.85
CA GLU A 18 -4.34 -10.83 -5.15
C GLU A 18 -2.88 -11.01 -4.73
N SER A 19 -2.03 -10.00 -4.97
CA SER A 19 -0.62 -10.01 -4.54
C SER A 19 -0.50 -10.10 -3.02
N LEU A 20 -1.37 -9.39 -2.29
CA LEU A 20 -1.40 -9.45 -0.82
C LEU A 20 -1.79 -10.84 -0.33
N ARG A 21 -2.85 -11.45 -0.91
CA ARG A 21 -3.25 -12.82 -0.57
C ARG A 21 -2.14 -13.83 -0.85
N ALA A 22 -1.45 -13.69 -1.97
CA ALA A 22 -0.33 -14.56 -2.31
C ALA A 22 0.83 -14.41 -1.33
N ALA A 23 1.15 -13.17 -0.93
CA ALA A 23 2.19 -12.91 0.07
C ALA A 23 1.80 -13.46 1.46
N ASP A 24 0.55 -13.30 1.89
CA ASP A 24 0.04 -13.86 3.14
C ASP A 24 0.04 -15.40 3.15
N ALA A 25 -0.19 -16.03 2.00
CA ALA A 25 -0.13 -17.49 1.85
C ALA A 25 1.31 -18.03 1.81
N ALA A 26 2.29 -17.19 1.49
CA ALA A 26 3.70 -17.54 1.39
C ALA A 26 4.45 -17.31 2.71
N THR A 27 3.90 -17.80 3.83
CA THR A 27 4.45 -17.59 5.18
C THR A 27 5.89 -18.09 5.36
N ASP A 28 6.30 -19.07 4.56
CA ASP A 28 7.63 -19.68 4.60
C ASP A 28 8.62 -19.00 3.63
N ASP A 29 8.18 -18.03 2.81
CA ASP A 29 9.08 -17.25 1.96
C ASP A 29 9.52 -15.97 2.69
N PRO A 30 10.79 -15.86 3.12
CA PRO A 30 11.28 -14.66 3.79
C PRO A 30 11.14 -13.40 2.93
N ARG A 31 11.08 -13.51 1.59
CA ARG A 31 10.83 -12.38 0.69
C ARG A 31 9.42 -11.82 0.85
N ALA A 32 8.43 -12.63 1.25
CA ALA A 32 7.07 -12.17 1.46
C ALA A 32 7.01 -11.07 2.54
N SER A 33 7.78 -11.23 3.62
CA SER A 33 7.88 -10.23 4.71
C SER A 33 8.28 -8.83 4.22
N THR A 34 9.14 -8.77 3.19
CA THR A 34 9.63 -7.50 2.61
C THR A 34 8.65 -6.88 1.62
N LEU A 35 7.78 -7.68 1.02
CA LEU A 35 6.81 -7.25 0.01
C LEU A 35 5.52 -6.76 0.64
N VAL A 36 5.04 -7.41 1.71
CA VAL A 36 3.74 -7.12 2.34
C VAL A 36 3.54 -5.61 2.63
N PRO A 37 4.47 -4.88 3.26
CA PRO A 37 4.27 -3.45 3.52
C PRO A 37 4.07 -2.62 2.25
N THR A 38 4.81 -2.94 1.18
CA THR A 38 4.72 -2.21 -0.09
C THR A 38 3.43 -2.51 -0.83
N VAL A 39 2.95 -3.76 -0.79
CA VAL A 39 1.67 -4.14 -1.40
C VAL A 39 0.51 -3.47 -0.67
N LEU A 40 0.53 -3.43 0.68
CA LEU A 40 -0.47 -2.70 1.47
C LEU A 40 -0.50 -1.20 1.10
N ALA A 41 0.66 -0.56 0.96
CA ALA A 41 0.73 0.83 0.52
C ALA A 41 0.16 1.04 -0.90
N ASN A 42 0.38 0.09 -1.82
CA ASN A 42 -0.19 0.14 -3.17
C ASN A 42 -1.71 -0.05 -3.19
N VAL A 43 -2.25 -0.89 -2.29
CA VAL A 43 -3.70 -0.99 -2.06
C VAL A 43 -4.24 0.36 -1.60
N GLY A 44 -3.60 0.98 -0.59
CA GLY A 44 -3.99 2.31 -0.10
C GLY A 44 -3.99 3.38 -1.21
N PHE A 45 -2.94 3.39 -2.04
CA PHE A 45 -2.87 4.29 -3.19
C PHE A 45 -4.00 4.06 -4.21
N SER A 46 -4.36 2.80 -4.45
CA SER A 46 -5.46 2.47 -5.36
C SER A 46 -6.81 2.97 -4.82
N GLU A 47 -7.06 2.84 -3.51
CA GLU A 47 -8.26 3.40 -2.86
C GLU A 47 -8.29 4.94 -2.94
N LEU A 48 -7.13 5.63 -2.86
CA LEU A 48 -7.06 7.08 -3.10
C LEU A 48 -7.42 7.48 -4.52
N LEU A 49 -6.96 6.74 -5.53
CA LEU A 49 -7.32 6.99 -6.92
C LEU A 49 -8.85 6.87 -7.15
N MET A 50 -9.54 6.10 -6.32
CA MET A 50 -11.00 5.96 -6.33
C MET A 50 -11.70 6.91 -5.32
N ALA A 51 -11.00 7.92 -4.81
CA ALA A 51 -11.52 8.90 -3.85
C ALA A 51 -12.08 8.27 -2.55
N ARG A 52 -11.44 7.21 -2.05
CA ARG A 52 -11.78 6.55 -0.76
C ARG A 52 -10.69 6.79 0.28
N PRO A 53 -10.58 8.01 0.83
CA PRO A 53 -9.50 8.38 1.75
C PRO A 53 -9.51 7.57 3.06
N GLY A 54 -10.69 7.21 3.59
CA GLY A 54 -10.78 6.39 4.81
C GLY A 54 -10.19 4.98 4.62
N GLU A 55 -10.56 4.30 3.53
CA GLU A 55 -9.99 3.00 3.17
C GLU A 55 -8.49 3.11 2.90
N ALA A 56 -8.07 4.13 2.14
CA ALA A 56 -6.66 4.35 1.87
C ALA A 56 -5.84 4.51 3.14
N ARG A 57 -6.32 5.32 4.08
CA ARG A 57 -5.69 5.54 5.38
C ARG A 57 -5.53 4.24 6.15
N HIS A 58 -6.59 3.44 6.23
CA HIS A 58 -6.57 2.13 6.88
C HIS A 58 -5.45 1.23 6.30
N TRP A 59 -5.30 1.19 4.98
CA TRP A 59 -4.25 0.39 4.33
C TRP A 59 -2.84 0.93 4.59
N TYR A 60 -2.65 2.25 4.62
CA TYR A 60 -1.37 2.85 4.96
C TYR A 60 -0.96 2.58 6.42
N GLU A 61 -1.89 2.60 7.37
CA GLU A 61 -1.60 2.23 8.77
C GLU A 61 -1.19 0.76 8.91
N GLN A 62 -1.87 -0.14 8.19
CA GLN A 62 -1.46 -1.53 8.14
C GLN A 62 -0.07 -1.69 7.53
N ALA A 63 0.24 -0.93 6.47
CA ALA A 63 1.57 -0.93 5.85
C ALA A 63 2.65 -0.51 6.87
N LEU A 64 2.43 0.58 7.63
CA LEU A 64 3.35 1.02 8.70
C LEU A 64 3.53 -0.05 9.77
N THR A 65 2.45 -0.70 10.18
CA THR A 65 2.51 -1.76 11.19
C THR A 65 3.37 -2.93 10.70
N ARG A 66 3.14 -3.42 9.48
CA ARG A 66 3.91 -4.53 8.91
C ARG A 66 5.35 -4.17 8.59
N LEU A 67 5.64 -2.89 8.36
CA LEU A 67 6.99 -2.40 8.08
C LEU A 67 7.92 -2.54 9.29
N LEU A 68 7.38 -2.50 10.52
CA LEU A 68 8.14 -2.72 11.74
C LEU A 68 8.72 -4.14 11.81
N ASP A 69 7.96 -5.12 11.34
CA ASP A 69 8.32 -6.54 11.38
C ASP A 69 9.05 -7.01 10.10
N ALA A 70 9.17 -6.15 9.10
CA ALA A 70 9.78 -6.50 7.82
C ALA A 70 11.30 -6.66 7.94
N ASP A 71 11.82 -7.75 7.36
CA ASP A 71 13.26 -8.02 7.24
C ASP A 71 13.90 -7.15 6.13
N LEU A 72 13.96 -5.84 6.41
CA LEU A 72 14.50 -4.83 5.53
C LEU A 72 15.70 -4.14 6.18
N PRO A 73 16.72 -3.76 5.39
CA PRO A 73 17.72 -2.81 5.84
C PRO A 73 17.06 -1.53 6.36
N GLU A 74 17.58 -0.97 7.45
CA GLU A 74 17.02 0.20 8.13
C GLU A 74 16.75 1.38 7.18
N GLU A 75 17.71 1.72 6.33
CA GLU A 75 17.57 2.80 5.34
C GLU A 75 16.39 2.58 4.39
N ARG A 76 16.16 1.34 3.93
CA ARG A 76 15.00 1.00 3.11
C ARG A 76 13.71 1.09 3.90
N ARG A 77 13.71 0.60 5.15
CA ARG A 77 12.56 0.68 6.04
C ARG A 77 12.16 2.14 6.26
N ASP A 78 13.12 3.01 6.54
CA ASP A 78 12.88 4.44 6.74
C ASP A 78 12.36 5.13 5.49
N GLY A 79 12.90 4.81 4.30
CA GLY A 79 12.40 5.34 3.04
C GLY A 79 10.92 5.01 2.82
N TYR A 80 10.52 3.75 3.06
CA TYR A 80 9.11 3.36 2.98
C TYR A 80 8.26 4.05 4.05
N ARG A 81 8.76 4.12 5.29
CA ARG A 81 8.06 4.75 6.42
C ARG A 81 7.74 6.21 6.10
N VAL A 82 8.73 6.99 5.69
CA VAL A 82 8.56 8.41 5.32
C VAL A 82 7.55 8.56 4.17
N GLY A 83 7.64 7.71 3.15
CA GLY A 83 6.71 7.74 2.02
C GLY A 83 5.26 7.46 2.45
N ILE A 84 5.05 6.45 3.30
CA ILE A 84 3.72 6.08 3.79
C ILE A 84 3.17 7.14 4.75
N GLU A 85 3.97 7.64 5.70
CA GLU A 85 3.61 8.72 6.62
C GLU A 85 3.19 9.99 5.86
N HIS A 86 3.89 10.32 4.77
CA HIS A 86 3.52 11.44 3.92
C HIS A 86 2.13 11.26 3.30
N MET A 87 1.81 10.06 2.80
CA MET A 87 0.48 9.78 2.26
C MET A 87 -0.63 9.87 3.32
N VAL A 88 -0.38 9.38 4.54
CA VAL A 88 -1.33 9.56 5.67
C VAL A 88 -1.54 11.03 5.98
N SER A 89 -0.46 11.83 6.03
CA SER A 89 -0.56 13.28 6.26
C SER A 89 -1.35 14.00 5.17
N LEU A 90 -1.22 13.60 3.91
CA LEU A 90 -2.01 14.16 2.81
C LEU A 90 -3.51 13.85 2.97
N ILE A 91 -3.86 12.65 3.46
CA ILE A 91 -5.24 12.27 3.73
C ILE A 91 -5.80 13.10 4.89
N ASP A 92 -5.08 13.16 6.01
CA ASP A 92 -5.51 13.85 7.23
C ASP A 92 -5.58 15.39 7.03
N GLY A 93 -4.79 15.94 6.10
CA GLY A 93 -4.81 17.35 5.71
C GLY A 93 -5.80 17.70 4.60
N SER A 94 -6.47 16.72 3.98
CA SER A 94 -7.45 16.98 2.92
C SER A 94 -8.81 17.33 3.53
N PRO A 95 -9.43 18.49 3.18
CA PRO A 95 -10.77 18.79 3.66
C PRO A 95 -11.74 17.73 3.15
N GLU A 96 -12.54 17.14 4.05
CA GLU A 96 -13.64 16.24 3.68
C GLU A 96 -14.53 16.98 2.66
N ARG A 97 -14.56 16.48 1.42
CA ARG A 97 -15.51 17.01 0.44
C ARG A 97 -16.92 16.61 0.91
N PRO A 98 -17.83 17.57 1.16
CA PRO A 98 -19.20 17.23 1.51
C PRO A 98 -19.86 16.45 0.35
N ALA A 99 -20.61 15.42 0.72
CA ALA A 99 -21.41 14.58 -0.18
C ALA A 99 -22.56 15.36 -0.83
#